data_AF-A0A7X6CRE7-F1
#
_entry.id   AF-A0A7X6CRE7-F1
#
_cell.length_a   1.000
_cell.length_b   1.000
_cell.length_c   1.000
_cell.angle_alpha   90.00
_cell.angle_beta   90.00
_cell.angle_gamma   90.00
#
_symmetry.space_group_name_H-M   'P 1'
#
loop_
_entity.id
_entity.type
_entity.pdbx_description
1 polymer ?
#
loop_
_entity_poly.entity_id
_entity_poly.type
_entity_poly.pdbx_seq_one_letter_code
_entity_poly.pdbx_strand_id
1 'polypeptide(L)'
;TPGFPTPTPTPTPTPTPNNRNTPPVVNLELPLLLVRNSVPFQIALPENTFIDRDPGDILTYRATQANGQPLPSWLTFNSNTLTFSGQTFGLEFVPIRLTAIDRAGATATNFVNLITLASGRAIDGYIAGATVFFDANKTARSIVTNRLL
;
A
#
# COMPACT_ATOMS: atom_id res chain seq x y z
N THR A 1 36.80 -65.82 30.17
CA THR A 1 35.65 -65.45 29.32
C THR A 1 35.90 -64.05 28.76
N PRO A 2 35.85 -63.82 27.44
CA PRO A 2 35.97 -62.47 26.89
C PRO A 2 34.73 -61.66 27.25
N GLY A 3 34.91 -60.47 27.82
CA GLY A 3 33.81 -59.56 28.17
C GLY A 3 33.20 -58.93 26.91
N PHE A 4 31.86 -58.86 26.87
CA PHE A 4 31.14 -58.15 25.81
C PHE A 4 31.42 -56.64 25.90
N PRO A 5 31.62 -55.94 24.77
CA PRO A 5 31.76 -54.49 24.77
C PRO A 5 30.45 -53.83 25.23
N THR A 6 30.57 -52.85 26.13
CA THR A 6 29.46 -52.00 26.58
C THR A 6 28.94 -51.19 25.39
N PRO A 7 27.62 -51.18 25.10
CA PRO A 7 27.08 -50.38 24.02
C PRO A 7 27.31 -48.88 24.31
N THR A 8 27.87 -48.17 23.34
CA THR A 8 27.98 -46.70 23.36
C THR A 8 26.56 -46.11 23.37
N PRO A 9 26.24 -45.16 24.26
CA PRO A 9 24.93 -44.51 24.24
C PRO A 9 24.77 -43.74 22.92
N THR A 10 23.73 -44.07 22.16
CA THR A 10 23.30 -43.28 21.01
C THR A 10 22.98 -41.86 21.47
N PRO A 11 23.50 -40.80 20.82
CA PRO A 11 23.11 -39.43 21.18
C PRO A 11 21.59 -39.30 21.01
N THR A 12 20.91 -38.89 22.08
CA THR A 12 19.50 -38.50 22.03
C THR A 12 19.36 -37.37 21.00
N PRO A 13 18.47 -37.47 20.00
CA PRO A 13 18.24 -36.37 19.09
C PRO A 13 17.76 -35.17 19.91
N THR A 14 18.50 -34.06 19.85
CA THR A 14 18.06 -32.78 20.41
C THR A 14 16.71 -32.44 19.76
N PRO A 15 15.63 -32.19 20.54
CA PRO A 15 14.38 -31.73 19.95
C PRO A 15 14.68 -30.42 19.19
N THR A 16 14.36 -30.39 17.89
CA THR A 16 14.41 -29.16 17.12
C THR A 16 13.50 -28.12 17.78
N PRO A 17 13.88 -26.83 17.82
CA PRO A 17 13.00 -25.79 18.33
C PRO A 17 11.68 -25.87 17.59
N ASN A 18 10.58 -25.94 18.34
CA ASN A 18 9.23 -25.81 17.84
C ASN A 18 9.12 -24.50 17.04
N ASN A 19 9.12 -24.63 15.71
CA ASN A 19 8.98 -23.57 14.71
C ASN A 19 7.55 -22.98 14.70
N ARG A 20 7.04 -22.56 15.85
CA ARG A 20 5.67 -22.05 15.98
C ARG A 20 5.58 -20.65 15.37
N ASN A 21 5.58 -20.59 14.05
CA ASN A 21 5.34 -19.41 13.26
C ASN A 21 3.85 -19.09 13.25
N THR A 22 3.49 -17.86 13.55
CA THR A 22 2.15 -17.29 13.42
C THR A 22 2.10 -16.53 12.10
N PRO A 23 1.16 -16.81 11.18
CA PRO A 23 1.04 -16.01 9.97
C PRO A 23 0.75 -14.53 10.29
N PRO A 24 1.19 -13.61 9.42
CA PRO A 24 0.83 -12.21 9.56
C PRO A 24 -0.68 -12.04 9.44
N VAL A 25 -1.20 -10.93 9.96
CA VAL A 25 -2.61 -10.55 9.86
C VAL A 25 -2.75 -9.10 9.42
N VAL A 26 -3.90 -8.78 8.82
CA VAL A 26 -4.28 -7.39 8.55
C VAL A 26 -4.56 -6.70 9.89
N ASN A 27 -3.95 -5.54 10.09
CA ASN A 27 -4.13 -4.72 11.28
C ASN A 27 -4.92 -3.45 11.00
N LEU A 28 -4.76 -2.86 9.81
CA LEU A 28 -5.53 -1.69 9.40
C LEU A 28 -6.21 -1.93 8.06
N GLU A 29 -7.47 -1.53 7.95
CA GLU A 29 -8.12 -1.35 6.67
C GLU A 29 -7.50 -0.15 5.94
N LEU A 30 -7.37 -0.26 4.61
CA LEU A 30 -6.79 0.80 3.80
C LEU A 30 -7.90 1.68 3.19
N PRO A 31 -7.79 3.00 3.29
CA PRO A 31 -8.75 3.90 2.66
C PRO A 31 -8.58 3.91 1.14
N LEU A 32 -9.58 4.43 0.43
CA LEU A 32 -9.49 4.74 -0.99
C LEU A 32 -8.31 5.70 -1.26
N LEU A 33 -7.48 5.38 -2.25
CA LEU A 33 -6.43 6.27 -2.73
C LEU A 33 -6.96 7.11 -3.88
N LEU A 34 -6.90 8.43 -3.72
CA LEU A 34 -7.29 9.39 -4.74
C LEU A 34 -6.05 10.07 -5.31
N VAL A 35 -5.84 9.93 -6.62
CA VAL A 35 -4.77 10.60 -7.36
C VAL A 35 -5.38 11.47 -8.46
N ARG A 36 -4.63 12.43 -9.01
CA ARG A 36 -5.10 13.25 -10.14
C ARG A 36 -4.39 12.80 -11.42
N ASN A 37 -5.11 12.68 -12.54
CA ASN A 37 -4.45 12.38 -13.81
C ASN A 37 -3.53 13.55 -14.19
N SER A 38 -2.50 13.27 -14.98
CA SER A 38 -1.45 14.20 -15.41
C SER A 38 -0.63 14.81 -14.27
N VAL A 39 -0.78 14.35 -13.02
CA VAL A 39 -0.03 14.81 -11.86
C VAL A 39 0.74 13.64 -11.27
N PRO A 40 2.08 13.72 -11.10
CA PRO A 40 2.83 12.69 -10.41
C PRO A 40 2.41 12.63 -8.94
N PHE A 41 2.35 11.43 -8.37
CA PHE A 41 2.00 11.21 -6.97
C PHE A 41 2.98 10.26 -6.28
N GLN A 42 3.01 10.37 -4.95
CA GLN A 42 3.67 9.43 -4.05
C GLN A 42 2.83 9.35 -2.76
N ILE A 43 2.36 8.16 -2.42
CA ILE A 43 1.48 7.91 -1.26
C ILE A 43 2.05 6.74 -0.47
N ALA A 44 2.44 6.99 0.77
CA ALA A 44 2.83 5.95 1.72
C ALA A 44 1.58 5.38 2.40
N LEU A 45 1.50 4.05 2.50
CA LEU A 45 0.52 3.38 3.35
C LEU A 45 1.01 3.37 4.81
N PRO A 46 0.11 3.20 5.79
CA PRO A 46 0.53 3.00 7.18
C PRO A 46 1.45 1.79 7.31
N GLU A 47 2.60 1.95 7.98
CA GLU A 47 3.59 0.86 8.15
C GLU A 47 3.02 -0.32 8.93
N ASN A 48 2.06 -0.07 9.81
CA ASN A 48 1.33 -1.08 10.59
C ASN A 48 0.07 -1.59 9.87
N THR A 49 0.03 -1.57 8.53
CA THR A 49 -1.08 -2.19 7.75
C THR A 49 -1.21 -3.68 8.07
N PHE A 50 -0.07 -4.35 8.28
CA PHE A 50 0.02 -5.73 8.72
C PHE A 50 0.78 -5.81 10.03
N ILE A 51 0.47 -6.82 10.83
CA ILE A 51 1.25 -7.17 12.01
C ILE A 51 1.54 -8.67 12.01
N ASP A 52 2.70 -9.02 12.56
CA ASP A 52 3.04 -10.38 12.95
C ASP A 52 3.23 -10.43 14.47
N ARG A 53 2.83 -11.53 15.11
CA ARG A 53 2.95 -11.70 16.56
C ARG A 53 4.27 -12.36 16.96
N ASP A 54 5.02 -12.87 16.00
CA ASP A 54 6.30 -13.50 16.26
C ASP A 54 7.39 -12.43 16.45
N PRO A 55 8.07 -12.40 17.61
CA PRO A 55 9.06 -11.36 17.89
C PRO A 55 10.26 -11.41 16.94
N GLY A 56 10.56 -10.26 16.32
CA GLY A 56 11.71 -10.10 15.42
C GLY A 56 11.44 -10.52 13.98
N ASP A 57 10.21 -10.90 13.64
CA ASP A 57 9.84 -11.18 12.25
C ASP A 57 9.79 -9.89 11.43
N ILE A 58 10.40 -9.96 10.24
CA ILE A 58 10.41 -8.88 9.26
C ILE A 58 9.49 -9.29 8.13
N LEU A 59 8.46 -8.49 7.88
CA LEU A 59 7.53 -8.73 6.78
C LEU A 59 8.09 -8.17 5.47
N THR A 60 7.96 -8.96 4.41
CA THR A 60 8.20 -8.51 3.04
C THR A 60 6.87 -8.28 2.33
N TYR A 61 6.86 -7.35 1.37
CA TYR A 61 5.61 -6.87 0.75
C TYR A 61 5.65 -6.99 -0.76
N ARG A 62 4.50 -7.33 -1.35
CA ARG A 62 4.27 -7.24 -2.80
C ARG A 62 2.91 -6.66 -3.10
N ALA A 63 2.79 -5.97 -4.23
CA ALA A 63 1.53 -5.43 -4.72
C ALA A 63 1.25 -5.94 -6.14
N THR A 64 0.01 -6.31 -6.39
CA THR A 64 -0.51 -6.72 -7.70
C THR A 64 -1.89 -6.12 -7.88
N GLN A 65 -2.45 -6.15 -9.09
CA GLN A 65 -3.88 -5.94 -9.25
C GLN A 65 -4.66 -7.04 -8.49
N ALA A 66 -5.92 -6.77 -8.12
CA ALA A 66 -6.74 -7.71 -7.36
C ALA A 66 -6.95 -9.06 -8.07
N ASN A 67 -6.94 -9.06 -9.40
CA ASN A 67 -6.99 -10.26 -10.25
C ASN A 67 -5.64 -11.00 -10.37
N GLY A 68 -4.58 -10.51 -9.73
CA GLY A 68 -3.23 -11.07 -9.76
C GLY A 68 -2.34 -10.66 -10.92
N GLN A 69 -2.82 -9.80 -11.83
CA GLN A 69 -1.98 -9.22 -12.86
C GLN A 69 -0.97 -8.22 -12.29
N PRO A 70 0.12 -7.93 -13.00
CA PRO A 70 1.04 -6.85 -12.64
C PRO A 70 0.30 -5.51 -12.49
N LEU A 71 0.86 -4.61 -11.69
CA LEU A 71 0.39 -3.22 -11.64
C LEU A 71 0.52 -2.58 -13.04
N PRO A 72 -0.36 -1.62 -13.40
CA PRO A 72 -0.18 -0.84 -14.62
C PRO A 72 1.22 -0.22 -14.68
N SER A 73 1.79 -0.09 -15.87
CA SER A 73 3.18 0.38 -16.05
C SER A 73 3.46 1.78 -15.48
N TRP A 74 2.42 2.58 -15.27
CA TRP A 74 2.50 3.91 -14.66
C TRP A 74 2.46 3.90 -13.12
N LEU A 75 2.17 2.76 -12.49
CA LEU A 75 2.02 2.59 -11.04
C LEU A 75 3.13 1.69 -10.48
N THR A 76 3.98 2.24 -9.63
CA THR A 76 5.07 1.53 -8.96
C THR A 76 4.76 1.36 -7.47
N PHE A 77 5.15 0.22 -6.90
CA PHE A 77 5.12 -0.02 -5.46
C PHE A 77 6.54 -0.24 -4.92
N ASN A 78 6.94 0.56 -3.93
CA ASN A 78 8.15 0.35 -3.17
C ASN A 78 7.82 -0.47 -1.92
N SER A 79 8.25 -1.73 -1.92
CA SER A 79 8.01 -2.68 -0.82
C SER A 79 8.74 -2.33 0.47
N ASN A 80 9.84 -1.58 0.41
CA ASN A 80 10.63 -1.23 1.59
C ASN A 80 9.97 -0.11 2.40
N THR A 81 9.17 0.74 1.75
CA THR A 81 8.52 1.91 2.38
C THR A 81 7.00 1.89 2.26
N LEU A 82 6.41 0.76 1.84
CA LEU A 82 4.98 0.58 1.54
C LEU A 82 4.38 1.76 0.75
N THR A 83 5.11 2.25 -0.25
CA THR A 83 4.76 3.49 -0.97
C THR A 83 4.36 3.20 -2.40
N PHE A 84 3.21 3.70 -2.81
CA PHE A 84 2.82 3.77 -4.22
C PHE A 84 3.27 5.10 -4.84
N SER A 85 3.81 5.05 -6.05
CA SER A 85 4.13 6.23 -6.83
C SER A 85 3.78 6.03 -8.30
N GLY A 86 3.56 7.14 -9.02
CA GLY A 86 3.22 7.04 -10.43
C GLY A 86 2.69 8.33 -11.04
N GLN A 87 2.34 8.23 -12.32
CA GLN A 87 1.64 9.27 -13.07
C GLN A 87 0.84 8.62 -14.21
N THR A 88 -0.49 8.73 -14.16
CA THR A 88 -1.35 8.33 -15.28
C THR A 88 -1.89 9.56 -16.00
N PHE A 89 -2.21 9.44 -17.28
CA PHE A 89 -2.88 10.49 -18.07
C PHE A 89 -4.38 10.23 -18.24
N GLY A 90 -4.84 9.01 -17.95
CA GLY A 90 -6.24 8.58 -18.04
C GLY A 90 -7.00 8.66 -16.71
N LEU A 91 -8.31 8.40 -16.77
CA LEU A 91 -9.13 8.15 -15.59
C LEU A 91 -9.14 6.64 -15.34
N GLU A 92 -8.51 6.23 -14.25
CA GLU A 92 -8.26 4.82 -13.94
C GLU A 92 -8.96 4.40 -12.64
N PHE A 93 -9.40 3.14 -12.61
CA PHE A 93 -9.76 2.42 -11.38
C PHE A 93 -8.87 1.19 -11.27
N VAL A 94 -8.03 1.14 -10.24
CA VAL A 94 -7.08 0.05 -10.01
C VAL A 94 -7.38 -0.58 -8.65
N PRO A 95 -8.06 -1.74 -8.62
CA PRO A 95 -8.16 -2.53 -7.39
C PRO A 95 -6.83 -3.24 -7.16
N ILE A 96 -6.20 -2.97 -6.03
CA ILE A 96 -4.85 -3.44 -5.69
C ILE A 96 -4.96 -4.46 -4.56
N ARG A 97 -4.22 -5.55 -4.72
CA ARG A 97 -3.96 -6.55 -3.69
C ARG A 97 -2.55 -6.36 -3.15
N LEU A 98 -2.47 -6.03 -1.87
CA LEU A 98 -1.24 -5.92 -1.10
C LEU A 98 -1.07 -7.20 -0.27
N THR A 99 0.08 -7.85 -0.38
CA THR A 99 0.38 -9.09 0.35
C THR A 99 1.61 -8.88 1.23
N ALA A 100 1.48 -9.18 2.52
CA ALA A 100 2.61 -9.31 3.46
C ALA A 100 3.00 -10.78 3.58
N ILE A 101 4.29 -11.05 3.65
CA ILE A 101 4.88 -12.40 3.72
C ILE A 101 5.89 -12.41 4.88
N ASP A 102 5.74 -13.35 5.82
CA ASP A 102 6.70 -13.58 6.91
C ASP A 102 7.92 -14.40 6.45
N ARG A 103 8.87 -14.64 7.35
CA ARG A 103 10.08 -15.42 7.04
C ARG A 103 9.83 -16.90 6.76
N ALA A 104 8.71 -17.44 7.24
CA ALA A 104 8.28 -18.81 7.00
C ALA A 104 7.49 -18.94 5.69
N GLY A 105 7.19 -17.83 5.02
CA GLY A 105 6.44 -17.76 3.77
C GLY A 105 4.92 -17.73 3.96
N ALA A 106 4.41 -17.62 5.20
CA ALA A 106 2.99 -17.43 5.43
C ALA A 106 2.60 -15.99 5.05
N THR A 107 1.34 -15.80 4.64
CA THR A 107 0.91 -14.54 4.03
C THR A 107 -0.40 -14.00 4.56
N ALA A 108 -0.49 -12.67 4.60
CA ALA A 108 -1.72 -11.91 4.78
C ALA A 108 -1.99 -11.06 3.54
N THR A 109 -3.27 -10.79 3.25
CA THR A 109 -3.66 -9.98 2.10
C THR A 109 -4.62 -8.87 2.53
N ASN A 110 -4.38 -7.66 2.05
CA ASN A 110 -5.26 -6.51 2.18
C ASN A 110 -5.53 -5.91 0.79
N PHE A 111 -6.63 -5.18 0.65
CA PHE A 111 -7.03 -4.57 -0.60
C PHE A 111 -7.13 -3.06 -0.47
N VAL A 112 -6.74 -2.37 -1.53
CA VAL A 112 -6.89 -0.92 -1.63
C VAL A 112 -7.30 -0.56 -3.05
N ASN A 113 -8.23 0.38 -3.19
CA ASN A 113 -8.62 0.90 -4.49
C ASN A 113 -7.88 2.20 -4.74
N LEU A 114 -7.34 2.36 -5.96
CA LEU A 114 -6.84 3.63 -6.45
C LEU A 114 -7.78 4.14 -7.54
N ILE A 115 -8.28 5.36 -7.36
CA ILE A 115 -9.10 6.06 -8.34
C ILE A 115 -8.37 7.32 -8.79
N THR A 116 -8.38 7.55 -10.09
CA THR A 116 -7.87 8.78 -10.67
C THR A 116 -8.98 9.79 -10.89
N LEU A 117 -8.77 11.01 -10.42
CA LEU A 117 -9.63 12.16 -10.60
C LEU A 117 -9.13 13.01 -11.76
N ALA A 118 -10.06 13.64 -12.49
CA ALA A 118 -9.70 14.57 -13.55
C ALA A 118 -8.93 15.80 -13.00
N SER A 119 -7.81 16.13 -13.62
CA SER A 119 -7.13 17.40 -13.49
C SER A 119 -7.86 18.41 -14.37
N GLY A 120 -8.71 19.21 -13.74
CA GLY A 120 -9.26 20.40 -14.37
C GLY A 120 -8.20 21.50 -14.40
N ARG A 121 -8.01 22.13 -15.57
CA ARG A 121 -7.55 23.52 -15.62
C ARG A 121 -8.79 24.39 -15.77
N ALA A 122 -9.04 25.28 -14.82
CA ALA A 122 -9.83 26.46 -15.13
C ALA A 122 -9.00 27.27 -16.14
N ILE A 123 -9.50 27.42 -17.36
CA ILE A 123 -8.97 28.45 -18.26
C ILE A 123 -9.54 29.76 -17.71
N ASP A 124 -8.70 30.55 -17.04
CA ASP A 124 -9.06 31.90 -16.66
C ASP A 124 -9.36 32.70 -17.93
N GLY A 125 -10.56 33.28 -18.02
CA GLY A 125 -10.83 34.38 -18.95
C GLY A 125 -11.76 34.18 -20.16
N TYR A 126 -12.55 33.10 -20.29
CA TYR A 126 -13.65 33.12 -21.27
C TYR A 126 -14.99 32.63 -20.74
N ILE A 127 -15.83 33.58 -20.32
CA ILE A 127 -17.29 33.43 -20.23
C ILE A 127 -17.92 34.79 -20.56
N ALA A 128 -18.63 34.89 -21.68
CA ALA A 128 -19.48 36.05 -21.92
C ALA A 128 -20.70 35.97 -20.98
N GLY A 129 -20.76 36.84 -19.97
CA GLY A 129 -21.99 37.07 -19.19
C GLY A 129 -22.05 36.64 -17.71
N ALA A 130 -20.93 36.53 -16.98
CA ALA A 130 -20.84 36.38 -15.49
C ALA A 130 -21.14 34.97 -14.89
N THR A 131 -20.77 34.56 -13.67
CA THR A 131 -19.66 34.85 -12.70
C THR A 131 -19.33 33.54 -11.95
N VAL A 132 -18.07 33.44 -11.52
CA VAL A 132 -17.30 32.26 -11.06
C VAL A 132 -17.52 31.91 -9.57
N PHE A 133 -17.49 30.61 -9.23
CA PHE A 133 -17.32 30.12 -7.85
C PHE A 133 -15.89 29.58 -7.64
N PHE A 134 -15.21 30.05 -6.59
CA PHE A 134 -13.95 29.47 -6.06
C PHE A 134 -14.31 28.59 -4.84
N ASP A 135 -13.66 27.46 -4.53
CA ASP A 135 -12.26 27.30 -4.09
C ASP A 135 -11.91 25.79 -4.04
N ALA A 136 -10.78 25.36 -4.62
CA ALA A 136 -10.18 24.03 -4.37
C ALA A 136 -8.79 24.08 -3.72
N ASN A 137 -8.25 25.27 -3.48
CA ASN A 137 -6.96 25.52 -2.84
C ASN A 137 -7.13 26.65 -1.82
N LYS A 138 -7.26 26.28 -0.55
CA LYS A 138 -7.39 27.18 0.60
C LYS A 138 -6.08 27.95 0.87
N THR A 139 -5.70 28.85 -0.04
CA THR A 139 -4.90 30.04 0.29
C THR A 139 -5.84 31.23 0.22
N ALA A 140 -6.69 31.31 1.24
CA ALA A 140 -7.78 32.25 1.40
C ALA A 140 -7.42 33.70 1.01
N ARG A 141 -7.80 34.14 -0.19
CA ARG A 141 -8.32 35.50 -0.49
C ARG A 141 -9.01 35.51 -1.85
N SER A 142 -10.33 35.32 -1.86
CA SER A 142 -11.22 35.77 -2.93
C SER A 142 -12.14 36.82 -2.33
N ILE A 143 -11.89 38.10 -2.65
CA ILE A 143 -12.80 39.20 -2.33
C ILE A 143 -13.43 39.62 -3.64
N VAL A 144 -14.75 39.43 -3.76
CA VAL A 144 -15.56 40.03 -4.82
C VAL A 144 -16.67 40.82 -4.13
N THR A 145 -16.56 42.14 -4.16
CA THR A 145 -17.60 43.06 -3.69
C THR A 145 -18.43 43.49 -4.88
N ASN A 146 -19.72 43.13 -4.90
CA ASN A 146 -20.65 43.62 -5.90
C ASN A 146 -21.34 44.88 -5.33
N ARG A 147 -21.04 46.07 -5.86
CA ARG A 147 -21.90 47.25 -5.63
C ARG A 147 -22.67 47.50 -6.93
N LEU A 148 -23.96 47.19 -6.89
CA LEU A 148 -24.91 47.58 -7.93
C LEU A 148 -24.98 49.12 -7.98
N LEU A 149 -24.75 49.70 -9.15
CA LEU A 149 -25.38 50.93 -9.60
C LEU A 149 -25.96 50.66 -10.99
#